data_AF-A0A1U7LZS5-F1
#
_entry.id   AF-A0A1U7LZS5-F1
#
_cell.length_a   1.000
_cell.length_b   1.000
_cell.length_c   1.000
_cell.angle_alpha   90.00
_cell.angle_beta   90.00
_cell.angle_gamma   90.00
#
_symmetry.space_group_name_H-M   'P 1'
#
loop_
_entity.id
_entity.type
_entity.pdbx_description
1 polymer ?
#
loop_
_entity_poly.entity_id
_entity_poly.type
_entity_poly.pdbx_seq_one_letter_code
_entity_poly.pdbx_strand_id
1 'polypeptide(L)'
;MEKYFLLYLMYYFIYAFVGWVVEVSYHAVTVGKFINRGFLSGPYCPIYGFGAISVIYFLTDIAEKNKFVLFLGSMLIATLIEFLSGFLLEKIFHERWWDYSDRKLNIGGYICLEFSVIWGMFCFLLYEAVHPVVRNLVDLTPFVALKYLDIGLAIIMTIDLIATVNTIIGLNQKMKTIDKISKDIRKISDMIGIKVYDKTVEIENKQEALKNKAEIVEIESRIKELREKKKVLGERRLLRAYPNLTKRLEDTQRNYEELKQRIKDQYSNTNKREN
;
A
#
# COMPACT_ATOMS: atom_id res chain seq x y z
N MET A 1 -9.82 14.33 -34.68
CA MET A 1 -10.03 13.86 -33.30
C MET A 1 -9.04 12.75 -32.90
N GLU A 2 -8.86 11.70 -33.71
CA GLU A 2 -7.92 10.59 -33.41
C GLU A 2 -6.48 11.07 -33.10
N LYS A 3 -5.94 12.00 -33.90
CA LYS A 3 -4.59 12.54 -33.68
C LYS A 3 -4.41 13.23 -32.33
N TYR A 4 -5.37 14.06 -31.94
CA TYR A 4 -5.30 14.76 -30.65
C TYR A 4 -5.36 13.76 -29.50
N PHE A 5 -6.25 12.77 -29.58
CA PHE A 5 -6.35 11.73 -28.56
C PHE A 5 -5.01 10.99 -28.35
N LEU A 6 -4.36 10.55 -29.43
CA LEU A 6 -3.05 9.89 -29.35
C LEU A 6 -1.95 10.79 -28.77
N LEU A 7 -1.93 12.09 -29.14
CA LEU A 7 -0.98 13.04 -28.54
C LEU A 7 -1.16 13.16 -27.02
N TYR A 8 -2.40 13.31 -26.54
CA TYR A 8 -2.68 13.39 -25.10
C TYR A 8 -2.39 12.07 -24.38
N LEU A 9 -2.60 10.94 -25.04
CA LEU A 9 -2.26 9.62 -24.50
C LEU A 9 -0.74 9.43 -24.37
N MET A 10 0.03 9.88 -25.36
CA MET A 10 1.48 9.89 -25.28
C MET A 10 1.98 10.81 -24.17
N TYR A 11 1.41 12.02 -24.04
CA TYR A 11 1.72 12.92 -22.93
C TYR A 11 1.44 12.26 -21.59
N TYR A 12 0.29 11.58 -21.45
CA TYR A 12 -0.03 10.82 -20.25
C TYR A 12 1.07 9.81 -19.90
N PHE A 13 1.53 9.00 -20.85
CA PHE A 13 2.58 8.00 -20.58
C PHE A 13 3.92 8.64 -20.23
N ILE A 14 4.32 9.70 -20.93
CA ILE A 14 5.57 10.42 -20.64
C ILE A 14 5.51 11.01 -19.23
N TYR A 15 4.42 11.67 -18.85
CA TYR A 15 4.31 12.28 -17.53
C TYR A 15 4.13 11.25 -16.41
N ALA A 16 3.47 10.12 -16.68
CA ALA A 16 3.42 9.01 -15.74
C ALA A 16 4.82 8.45 -15.47
N PHE A 17 5.66 8.33 -16.51
CA PHE A 17 7.06 7.90 -16.38
C PHE A 17 7.92 8.95 -15.66
N VAL A 18 7.81 10.23 -16.03
CA VAL A 18 8.55 11.33 -15.39
C VAL A 18 8.20 11.42 -13.90
N GLY A 19 6.90 11.32 -13.55
CA GLY A 19 6.47 11.28 -12.16
C GLY A 19 7.06 10.10 -11.39
N TRP A 20 7.14 8.93 -12.01
CA TRP A 20 7.81 7.77 -11.44
C TRP A 20 9.30 8.02 -11.20
N VAL A 21 10.01 8.65 -12.15
CA VAL A 21 11.42 9.01 -11.98
C VAL A 21 11.60 9.96 -10.80
N VAL A 22 10.75 10.99 -10.67
CA VAL A 22 10.80 11.94 -9.54
C VAL A 22 10.62 11.23 -8.21
N GLU A 23 9.63 10.33 -8.10
CA GLU A 23 9.36 9.54 -6.88
C GLU A 23 10.53 8.63 -6.50
N VAL A 24 11.06 7.90 -7.49
CA VAL A 24 12.20 7.00 -7.30
C VAL A 24 13.45 7.77 -6.90
N SER A 25 13.74 8.89 -7.57
CA SER A 25 14.90 9.74 -7.25
C SER A 25 14.77 10.36 -5.87
N TYR A 26 13.60 10.88 -5.50
CA TYR A 26 13.33 11.42 -4.17
C TYR A 26 13.58 10.38 -3.09
N HIS A 27 13.09 9.15 -3.28
CA HIS A 27 13.31 8.06 -2.32
C HIS A 27 14.75 7.52 -2.31
N ALA A 28 15.40 7.44 -3.47
CA ALA A 28 16.80 7.04 -3.54
C ALA A 28 17.69 8.00 -2.75
N VAL A 29 17.43 9.31 -2.83
CA VAL A 29 18.18 10.34 -2.09
C VAL A 29 17.82 10.34 -0.60
N THR A 30 16.55 10.22 -0.23
CA THR A 30 16.12 10.33 1.18
C THR A 30 16.31 9.06 1.99
N VAL A 31 16.17 7.88 1.37
CA VAL A 31 16.20 6.57 2.05
C VAL A 31 17.45 5.77 1.71
N GLY A 32 18.22 6.18 0.68
CA GLY A 32 19.42 5.48 0.23
C GLY A 32 19.14 4.13 -0.43
N LYS A 33 17.88 3.85 -0.80
CA LYS A 33 17.45 2.60 -1.42
C LYS A 33 16.55 2.88 -2.60
N PHE A 34 16.73 2.12 -3.68
CA PHE A 34 15.78 2.08 -4.78
C PHE A 34 14.50 1.40 -4.29
N ILE A 35 13.40 2.15 -4.23
CA ILE A 35 12.09 1.66 -3.86
C ILE A 35 11.13 2.08 -4.99
N ASN A 36 10.50 1.10 -5.64
CA ASN A 36 9.43 1.39 -6.57
C ASN A 36 8.17 1.73 -5.75
N ARG A 37 7.84 3.03 -5.67
CA ARG A 37 6.69 3.55 -4.90
C ARG A 37 5.42 3.77 -5.74
N GLY A 38 5.48 3.49 -7.04
CA GLY A 38 4.28 3.52 -7.89
C GLY A 38 3.23 2.53 -7.39
N PHE A 39 1.95 2.89 -7.54
CA PHE A 39 0.84 1.94 -7.33
C PHE A 39 0.98 0.71 -8.22
N LEU A 40 1.51 0.89 -9.43
CA LEU A 40 1.76 -0.14 -10.42
C LEU A 40 3.20 -0.68 -10.30
N SER A 41 3.42 -1.90 -10.77
CA SER A 41 4.73 -2.56 -10.68
C SER A 41 5.74 -2.03 -11.71
N GLY A 42 5.24 -1.46 -12.80
CA GLY A 42 6.02 -0.85 -13.87
C GLY A 42 6.56 0.55 -13.52
N PRO A 43 7.39 1.12 -14.41
CA PRO A 43 8.04 2.41 -14.20
C PRO A 43 7.11 3.58 -14.55
N TYR A 44 5.91 3.61 -13.99
CA TYR A 44 4.94 4.66 -14.26
C TYR A 44 4.07 4.91 -13.04
N CYS A 45 3.74 6.18 -12.84
CA CYS A 45 2.84 6.63 -11.79
C CYS A 45 1.62 7.32 -12.42
N PRO A 46 0.50 6.60 -12.60
CA PRO A 46 -0.69 7.10 -13.30
C PRO A 46 -1.20 8.46 -12.83
N ILE A 47 -1.12 8.75 -11.52
CA ILE A 47 -1.60 10.00 -10.94
C ILE A 47 -0.90 11.23 -11.52
N TYR A 48 0.40 11.12 -11.84
CA TYR A 48 1.17 12.20 -12.47
C TYR A 48 0.76 12.39 -13.92
N GLY A 49 0.52 11.29 -14.65
CA GLY A 49 -0.02 11.34 -16.00
C GLY A 49 -1.36 12.07 -16.02
N PHE A 50 -2.30 11.68 -15.15
CA PHE A 50 -3.62 12.32 -15.04
C PHE A 50 -3.52 13.80 -14.63
N GLY A 51 -2.66 14.12 -13.66
CA GLY A 51 -2.42 15.49 -13.21
C GLY A 51 -1.93 16.38 -14.35
N ALA A 52 -0.88 15.94 -15.05
CA ALA A 52 -0.28 16.70 -16.14
C ALA A 52 -1.26 16.91 -17.30
N ILE A 53 -1.92 15.85 -17.80
CA ILE A 53 -2.87 16.00 -18.92
C ILE A 53 -4.07 16.87 -18.54
N SER A 54 -4.53 16.83 -17.28
CA SER A 54 -5.65 17.65 -16.83
C SER A 54 -5.28 19.12 -16.81
N VAL A 55 -4.09 19.46 -16.32
CA VAL A 55 -3.55 20.82 -16.35
C VAL A 55 -3.38 21.31 -17.79
N ILE A 56 -2.77 20.50 -18.66
CA ILE A 56 -2.58 20.85 -20.08
C ILE A 56 -3.95 21.04 -20.76
N TYR A 57 -4.88 20.10 -20.59
CA TYR A 57 -6.16 20.15 -21.28
C TYR A 57 -7.05 21.32 -20.80
N PHE A 58 -7.15 21.55 -19.49
CA PHE A 58 -8.07 22.56 -18.95
C PHE A 58 -7.48 23.96 -18.82
N LEU A 59 -6.16 24.10 -18.70
CA LEU A 59 -5.54 25.39 -18.36
C LEU A 59 -4.72 26.02 -19.49
N THR A 60 -4.57 25.36 -20.66
CA THR A 60 -3.80 25.93 -21.79
C THR A 60 -4.27 27.34 -22.17
N ASP A 61 -5.58 27.53 -22.38
CA ASP A 61 -6.15 28.82 -22.80
C ASP A 61 -6.03 29.92 -21.73
N ILE A 62 -5.89 29.53 -20.47
CA ILE A 62 -5.82 30.41 -19.30
C ILE A 62 -4.36 30.77 -19.01
N ALA A 63 -3.44 29.82 -19.24
CA ALA A 63 -2.01 29.97 -18.98
C ALA A 63 -1.40 31.16 -19.70
N GLU A 64 -1.78 31.37 -20.96
CA GLU A 64 -1.27 32.47 -21.78
C GLU A 64 -1.75 33.85 -21.28
N LYS A 65 -2.86 33.89 -20.55
CA LYS A 65 -3.50 35.13 -20.10
C LYS A 65 -3.12 35.49 -18.67
N ASN A 66 -2.99 34.50 -17.78
CA ASN A 66 -2.73 34.76 -16.37
C ASN A 66 -2.02 33.58 -15.67
N LYS A 67 -0.73 33.76 -15.40
CA LYS A 67 0.12 32.77 -14.71
C LYS A 67 -0.32 32.51 -13.26
N PHE A 68 -0.89 33.50 -12.59
CA PHE A 68 -1.41 33.31 -11.23
C PHE A 68 -2.64 32.39 -11.24
N VAL A 69 -3.54 32.55 -12.22
CA VAL A 69 -4.70 31.66 -12.40
C VAL A 69 -4.25 30.25 -12.84
N LEU A 70 -3.20 30.14 -13.67
CA LEU A 70 -2.60 28.84 -13.99
C LEU A 70 -2.12 28.12 -12.73
N PHE A 71 -1.40 28.80 -11.84
CA PHE A 71 -0.93 28.22 -10.57
C PHE A 71 -2.10 27.78 -9.69
N LEU A 72 -3.11 28.65 -9.47
CA LEU A 72 -4.27 28.31 -8.65
C LEU A 72 -5.10 27.16 -9.28
N GLY A 73 -5.30 27.17 -10.59
CA GLY A 73 -5.97 26.09 -11.30
C GLY A 73 -5.20 24.77 -11.19
N SER A 74 -3.88 24.83 -11.31
CA SER A 74 -3.00 23.66 -11.16
C SER A 74 -3.08 23.09 -9.75
N MET A 75 -3.06 23.95 -8.73
CA MET A 75 -3.26 23.58 -7.33
C MET A 75 -4.59 22.86 -7.13
N LEU A 76 -5.68 23.40 -7.67
CA LEU A 76 -7.03 22.82 -7.56
C LEU A 76 -7.12 21.47 -8.26
N ILE A 77 -6.64 21.35 -9.49
CA ILE A 77 -6.65 20.10 -10.27
C ILE A 77 -5.83 19.03 -9.56
N ALA A 78 -4.61 19.35 -9.14
CA ALA A 78 -3.74 18.41 -8.44
C ALA A 78 -4.38 17.93 -7.12
N THR A 79 -4.95 18.85 -6.34
CA THR A 79 -5.63 18.53 -5.08
C THR A 79 -6.85 17.64 -5.31
N LEU A 80 -7.64 17.90 -6.35
CA LEU A 80 -8.81 17.09 -6.67
C LEU A 80 -8.40 15.67 -7.08
N ILE A 81 -7.38 15.53 -7.92
CA ILE A 81 -6.88 14.23 -8.36
C ILE A 81 -6.26 13.47 -7.18
N GLU A 82 -5.51 14.13 -6.31
CA GLU A 82 -4.97 13.52 -5.08
C GLU A 82 -6.11 13.03 -4.20
N PHE A 83 -7.11 13.87 -3.91
CA PHE A 83 -8.26 13.48 -3.10
C PHE A 83 -9.01 12.28 -3.68
N LEU A 84 -9.37 12.33 -4.98
CA LEU A 84 -10.11 11.26 -5.64
C LEU A 84 -9.31 9.96 -5.71
N SER A 85 -8.02 10.05 -6.01
CA SER A 85 -7.15 8.88 -6.08
C SER A 85 -6.99 8.25 -4.70
N GLY A 86 -6.70 9.05 -3.67
CA GLY A 86 -6.58 8.57 -2.29
C GLY A 86 -7.87 7.93 -1.79
N PHE A 87 -9.01 8.59 -2.03
CA PHE A 87 -10.33 8.07 -1.65
C PHE A 87 -10.69 6.77 -2.37
N LEU A 88 -10.47 6.69 -3.68
CA LEU A 88 -10.78 5.50 -4.47
C LEU A 88 -9.89 4.32 -4.07
N LEU A 89 -8.60 4.56 -3.89
CA LEU A 89 -7.64 3.56 -3.44
C LEU A 89 -8.01 3.03 -2.04
N GLU A 90 -8.34 3.90 -1.10
CA GLU A 90 -8.82 3.48 0.23
C GLU A 90 -10.11 2.66 0.13
N LYS A 91 -11.05 3.05 -0.73
CA LYS A 91 -12.34 2.35 -0.83
C LYS A 91 -12.21 0.96 -1.46
N ILE A 92 -11.37 0.81 -2.47
CA ILE A 92 -11.16 -0.46 -3.19
C ILE A 92 -10.27 -1.40 -2.37
N PHE A 93 -9.20 -0.87 -1.77
CA PHE A 93 -8.16 -1.69 -1.15
C PHE A 93 -8.14 -1.64 0.37
N HIS A 94 -8.98 -0.82 1.00
CA HIS A 94 -9.04 -0.65 2.46
C HIS A 94 -7.72 -0.26 3.11
N GLU A 95 -6.84 0.39 2.34
CA GLU A 95 -5.51 0.81 2.77
C GLU A 95 -5.22 2.21 2.22
N ARG A 96 -4.46 2.99 2.99
CA ARG A 96 -4.04 4.35 2.61
C ARG A 96 -2.63 4.33 2.05
N TRP A 97 -2.47 4.90 0.85
CA TRP A 97 -1.14 5.06 0.23
C TRP A 97 -0.37 6.23 0.82
N TRP A 98 -1.08 7.25 1.27
CA TRP A 98 -0.55 8.38 2.03
C TRP A 98 -1.55 8.81 3.10
N ASP A 99 -1.04 9.41 4.16
CA ASP A 99 -1.87 9.94 5.24
C ASP A 99 -1.30 11.29 5.72
N TYR A 100 -2.09 12.33 5.54
CA TYR A 100 -1.78 13.70 5.95
C TYR A 100 -2.56 14.13 7.21
N SER A 101 -3.11 13.20 7.99
CA SER A 101 -3.90 13.52 9.20
C SER A 101 -3.12 14.37 10.22
N ASP A 102 -1.80 14.23 10.27
CA ASP A 102 -0.92 15.00 11.15
C ASP A 102 -0.55 16.39 10.59
N ARG A 103 -1.03 16.74 9.39
CA ARG A 103 -0.72 18.01 8.72
C ARG A 103 -1.83 19.04 8.97
N LYS A 104 -1.45 20.31 9.00
CA LYS A 104 -2.39 21.42 9.16
C LYS A 104 -3.29 21.53 7.93
N LEU A 105 -4.55 21.90 8.14
CA LEU A 105 -5.54 22.08 7.07
C LEU A 105 -5.68 20.83 6.18
N ASN A 106 -5.62 19.65 6.79
CA ASN A 106 -5.90 18.41 6.08
C ASN A 106 -7.41 18.15 5.96
N ILE A 107 -7.81 17.44 4.92
CA ILE A 107 -9.19 17.01 4.70
C ILE A 107 -9.22 15.48 4.64
N GLY A 108 -9.75 14.87 5.69
CA GLY A 108 -9.88 13.41 5.82
C GLY A 108 -8.55 12.63 5.81
N GLY A 109 -7.42 13.33 5.98
CA GLY A 109 -6.06 12.78 5.80
C GLY A 109 -5.66 12.54 4.33
N TYR A 110 -6.52 12.82 3.36
CA TYR A 110 -6.24 12.56 1.93
C TYR A 110 -5.46 13.67 1.24
N ILE A 111 -5.74 14.92 1.63
CA ILE A 111 -5.09 16.13 1.09
C ILE A 111 -4.78 17.07 2.23
N CYS A 112 -3.81 17.97 2.04
CA CYS A 112 -3.58 19.10 2.93
C CYS A 112 -3.06 20.30 2.14
N LEU A 113 -3.23 21.50 2.68
CA LEU A 113 -2.85 22.73 1.99
C LEU A 113 -1.36 22.78 1.61
N GLU A 114 -0.48 22.27 2.48
CA GLU A 114 0.97 22.24 2.24
C GLU A 114 1.30 21.49 0.94
N PHE A 115 0.79 20.26 0.80
CA PHE A 115 1.01 19.44 -0.40
C PHE A 115 0.24 19.97 -1.60
N SER A 116 -0.98 20.49 -1.42
CA SER A 116 -1.72 21.16 -2.50
C SER A 116 -0.89 22.25 -3.17
N VAL A 117 -0.25 23.13 -2.38
CA VAL A 117 0.60 24.21 -2.89
C VAL A 117 1.84 23.67 -3.61
N ILE A 118 2.51 22.66 -3.04
CA ILE A 118 3.70 22.04 -3.63
C ILE A 118 3.34 21.39 -4.99
N TRP A 119 2.28 20.60 -5.04
CA TRP A 119 1.82 19.98 -6.28
C TRP A 119 1.35 21.00 -7.31
N GLY A 120 0.66 22.05 -6.86
CA GLY A 120 0.29 23.18 -7.71
C GLY A 120 1.51 23.83 -8.37
N MET A 121 2.59 24.03 -7.61
CA MET A 121 3.85 24.58 -8.13
C MET A 121 4.53 23.62 -9.11
N PHE A 122 4.54 22.32 -8.82
CA PHE A 122 5.08 21.33 -9.75
C PHE A 122 4.30 21.27 -11.05
N CYS A 123 2.97 21.29 -11.00
CA CYS A 123 2.12 21.35 -12.18
C CYS A 123 2.32 22.65 -12.98
N PHE A 124 2.46 23.79 -12.30
CA PHE A 124 2.79 25.07 -12.93
C PHE A 124 4.14 25.01 -13.67
N LEU A 125 5.20 24.52 -13.00
CA LEU A 125 6.53 24.37 -13.62
C LEU A 125 6.53 23.35 -14.75
N LEU A 126 5.78 22.26 -14.59
CA LEU A 126 5.59 21.26 -15.64
C LEU A 126 4.99 21.90 -16.88
N TYR A 127 3.94 22.71 -16.74
CA TYR A 127 3.31 23.38 -17.86
C TYR A 127 4.24 24.41 -18.53
N GLU A 128 4.89 25.28 -17.73
CA GLU A 128 5.70 26.38 -18.28
C GLU A 128 7.04 25.93 -18.85
N ALA A 129 7.72 24.96 -18.23
CA ALA A 129 9.10 24.60 -18.57
C ALA A 129 9.21 23.22 -19.22
N VAL A 130 8.51 22.21 -18.70
CA VAL A 130 8.68 20.81 -19.15
C VAL A 130 7.84 20.52 -20.38
N HIS A 131 6.59 20.99 -20.41
CA HIS A 131 5.64 20.68 -21.47
C HIS A 131 6.03 21.20 -22.86
N PRO A 132 6.60 22.41 -23.02
CA PRO A 132 7.06 22.86 -24.33
C PRO A 132 8.14 21.93 -24.92
N VAL A 133 9.06 21.45 -24.09
CA VAL A 133 10.12 20.51 -24.51
C VAL A 133 9.50 19.16 -24.90
N VAL A 134 8.61 18.62 -24.06
CA VAL A 134 7.93 17.34 -24.34
C VAL A 134 7.08 17.41 -25.60
N ARG A 135 6.31 18.50 -25.78
CA ARG A 135 5.49 18.75 -26.98
C ARG A 135 6.36 18.71 -28.23
N ASN A 136 7.46 19.46 -28.25
CA ASN A 136 8.38 19.47 -29.39
C ASN A 136 8.96 18.07 -29.69
N LEU A 137 9.31 17.29 -28.67
CA LEU A 137 9.81 15.93 -28.86
C LEU A 137 8.74 14.98 -29.43
N VAL A 138 7.50 15.08 -28.94
CA VAL A 138 6.39 14.24 -29.43
C VAL A 138 6.00 14.64 -30.86
N ASP A 139 6.03 15.93 -31.19
CA ASP A 139 5.71 16.43 -32.53
C ASP A 139 6.71 15.97 -33.61
N LEU A 140 7.94 15.61 -33.24
CA LEU A 140 8.92 14.99 -34.14
C LEU A 140 8.58 13.54 -34.49
N THR A 141 7.68 12.90 -33.75
CA THR A 141 7.35 11.49 -33.91
C THR A 141 6.29 11.31 -35.02
N PRO A 142 6.54 10.46 -36.04
CA PRO A 142 5.55 10.18 -37.07
C PRO A 142 4.25 9.62 -36.49
N PHE A 143 3.12 10.02 -37.04
CA PHE A 143 1.78 9.63 -36.55
C PHE A 143 1.59 8.11 -36.42
N VAL A 144 2.12 7.34 -37.37
CA VAL A 144 2.05 5.87 -37.36
C VAL A 144 2.84 5.29 -36.18
N ALA A 145 4.02 5.83 -35.90
CA ALA A 145 4.84 5.39 -34.76
C ALA A 145 4.16 5.74 -33.43
N LEU A 146 3.62 6.96 -33.31
CA LEU A 146 2.86 7.42 -32.15
C LEU A 146 1.72 6.43 -31.82
N LYS A 147 0.91 6.09 -32.83
CA LYS A 147 -0.22 5.16 -32.68
C LYS A 147 0.18 3.79 -32.15
N TYR A 148 1.21 3.17 -32.73
CA TYR A 148 1.65 1.85 -32.28
C TYR A 148 2.31 1.88 -30.90
N LEU A 149 3.05 2.95 -30.59
CA LEU A 149 3.65 3.13 -29.27
C LEU A 149 2.59 3.29 -28.18
N ASP A 150 1.59 4.13 -28.41
CA ASP A 150 0.45 4.32 -27.50
C ASP A 150 -0.31 3.01 -27.23
N ILE A 151 -0.62 2.25 -28.29
CA ILE A 151 -1.30 0.96 -28.16
C ILE A 151 -0.44 -0.02 -27.33
N GLY A 152 0.86 -0.10 -27.62
CA GLY A 152 1.78 -0.96 -26.88
C GLY A 152 1.88 -0.60 -25.39
N LEU A 153 2.07 0.69 -25.10
CA LEU A 153 2.14 1.20 -23.72
C LEU A 153 0.82 1.00 -22.97
N ALA A 154 -0.32 1.22 -23.63
CA ALA A 154 -1.64 0.98 -23.04
C ALA A 154 -1.85 -0.49 -22.68
N ILE A 155 -1.47 -1.42 -23.57
CA ILE A 155 -1.56 -2.87 -23.30
C ILE A 155 -0.66 -3.23 -22.11
N ILE A 156 0.60 -2.77 -22.10
CA ILE A 156 1.55 -3.05 -21.01
C ILE A 156 1.02 -2.52 -19.68
N MET A 157 0.57 -1.27 -19.63
CA MET A 157 0.04 -0.66 -18.42
C MET A 157 -1.25 -1.33 -17.94
N THR A 158 -2.10 -1.78 -18.87
CA THR A 158 -3.34 -2.51 -18.54
C THR A 158 -3.04 -3.89 -17.94
N ILE A 159 -2.09 -4.63 -18.52
CA ILE A 159 -1.67 -5.93 -17.99
C ILE A 159 -1.09 -5.75 -16.58
N ASP A 160 -0.24 -4.74 -16.38
CA ASP A 160 0.34 -4.47 -15.07
C ASP A 160 -0.70 -4.01 -14.04
N LEU A 161 -1.67 -3.18 -14.45
CA LEU A 161 -2.79 -2.79 -13.62
C LEU A 161 -3.58 -4.02 -13.14
N ILE A 162 -3.95 -4.92 -14.07
CA ILE A 162 -4.69 -6.14 -13.72
C ILE A 162 -3.85 -7.03 -12.79
N ALA A 163 -2.57 -7.23 -13.10
CA ALA A 163 -1.66 -8.03 -12.27
C ALA A 163 -1.48 -7.44 -10.87
N THR A 164 -1.33 -6.12 -10.78
CA THR A 164 -1.16 -5.39 -9.52
C THR A 164 -2.44 -5.44 -8.68
N VAL A 165 -3.60 -5.17 -9.28
CA VAL A 165 -4.92 -5.26 -8.61
C VAL A 165 -5.16 -6.69 -8.08
N ASN A 166 -4.93 -7.71 -8.91
CA ASN A 166 -5.09 -9.11 -8.50
C ASN A 166 -4.15 -9.49 -7.36
N THR A 167 -2.90 -9.02 -7.44
CA THR A 167 -1.92 -9.22 -6.36
C THR A 167 -2.45 -8.60 -5.08
N ILE A 168 -2.79 -7.32 -5.10
CA ILE A 168 -3.27 -6.58 -3.92
C ILE A 168 -4.52 -7.22 -3.31
N ILE A 169 -5.53 -7.57 -4.12
CA ILE A 169 -6.75 -8.23 -3.63
C ILE A 169 -6.42 -9.57 -2.97
N GLY A 170 -5.52 -10.35 -3.58
CA GLY A 170 -5.00 -11.58 -2.99
C GLY A 170 -4.27 -11.34 -1.66
N LEU A 171 -3.51 -10.24 -1.55
CA LEU A 171 -2.85 -9.83 -0.30
C LEU A 171 -3.86 -9.46 0.78
N ASN A 172 -4.91 -8.71 0.45
CA ASN A 172 -5.96 -8.35 1.41
C ASN A 172 -6.66 -9.58 2.00
N GLN A 173 -6.84 -10.64 1.21
CA GLN A 173 -7.36 -11.91 1.73
C GLN A 173 -6.35 -12.61 2.66
N LYS A 174 -5.07 -12.62 2.29
CA LYS A 174 -3.99 -13.12 3.18
C LYS A 174 -3.93 -12.32 4.49
N MET A 175 -4.17 -11.02 4.44
CA MET A 175 -4.20 -10.16 5.63
C MET A 175 -5.35 -10.47 6.58
N LYS A 176 -6.57 -10.67 6.07
CA LYS A 176 -7.69 -11.15 6.90
C LYS A 176 -7.35 -12.47 7.60
N THR A 177 -6.54 -13.32 6.96
CA THR A 177 -6.06 -14.58 7.55
C THR A 177 -5.04 -14.34 8.66
N ILE A 178 -4.09 -13.42 8.49
CA ILE A 178 -3.11 -13.03 9.52
C ILE A 178 -3.77 -12.38 10.74
N ASP A 179 -4.77 -11.53 10.53
CA ASP A 179 -5.55 -10.92 11.63
C ASP A 179 -6.34 -11.99 12.40
N LYS A 180 -6.91 -12.98 11.71
CA LYS A 180 -7.59 -14.12 12.34
C LYS A 180 -6.61 -14.94 13.19
N ILE A 181 -5.43 -15.25 12.65
CA ILE A 181 -4.34 -15.91 13.36
C ILE A 181 -3.95 -15.13 14.63
N SER A 182 -3.80 -13.81 14.51
CA SER A 182 -3.43 -12.95 15.64
C SER A 182 -4.51 -12.92 16.73
N LYS A 183 -5.79 -13.03 16.36
CA LYS A 183 -6.91 -13.18 17.32
C LYS A 183 -6.90 -14.56 17.98
N ASP A 184 -6.63 -15.62 17.22
CA ASP A 184 -6.56 -16.98 17.76
C ASP A 184 -5.37 -17.13 18.74
N ILE A 185 -4.21 -16.54 18.43
CA ILE A 185 -3.06 -16.46 19.36
C ILE A 185 -3.45 -15.76 20.67
N ARG A 186 -4.16 -14.62 20.58
CA ARG A 186 -4.65 -13.90 21.77
C ARG A 186 -5.60 -14.75 22.60
N LYS A 187 -6.58 -15.40 21.98
CA LYS A 187 -7.50 -16.32 22.68
C LYS A 187 -6.75 -17.42 23.42
N ILE A 188 -5.73 -18.03 22.79
CA ILE A 188 -4.90 -19.04 23.45
C ILE A 188 -4.13 -18.42 24.63
N SER A 189 -3.54 -17.24 24.43
CA SER A 189 -2.85 -16.52 25.52
C SER A 189 -3.79 -16.21 26.68
N ASP A 190 -5.03 -15.78 26.41
CA ASP A 190 -6.03 -15.45 27.42
C ASP A 190 -6.50 -16.72 28.16
N MET A 191 -6.76 -17.81 27.44
CA MET A 191 -7.07 -19.11 28.05
C MET A 191 -5.94 -19.60 28.96
N ILE A 192 -4.69 -19.48 28.51
CA ILE A 192 -3.52 -19.81 29.33
C ILE A 192 -3.42 -18.88 30.55
N GLY A 193 -3.67 -17.58 30.39
CA GLY A 193 -3.64 -16.59 31.47
C GLY A 193 -4.70 -16.85 32.54
N ILE A 194 -5.95 -17.09 32.11
CA ILE A 194 -7.07 -17.48 33.00
C ILE A 194 -6.71 -18.79 33.73
N LYS A 195 -6.11 -19.76 33.04
CA LYS A 195 -5.73 -21.02 33.67
C LYS A 195 -4.57 -20.88 34.67
N VAL A 196 -3.62 -19.97 34.45
CA VAL A 196 -2.59 -19.65 35.45
C VAL A 196 -3.24 -19.05 36.69
N TYR A 197 -4.23 -18.17 36.51
CA TYR A 197 -5.02 -17.58 37.59
C TYR A 197 -5.85 -18.65 38.34
N ASP A 198 -6.62 -19.48 37.61
CA ASP A 198 -7.44 -20.53 38.20
C ASP A 198 -6.60 -21.61 38.87
N LYS A 199 -5.45 -22.00 38.33
CA LYS A 199 -4.56 -23.00 38.96
C LYS A 199 -3.77 -22.46 40.16
N THR A 200 -3.63 -21.14 40.29
CA THR A 200 -3.24 -20.51 41.58
C THR A 200 -4.39 -20.49 42.60
N VAL A 201 -5.64 -20.61 42.14
CA VAL A 201 -6.85 -20.60 42.99
C VAL A 201 -7.33 -22.02 43.35
N GLU A 202 -7.17 -23.02 42.48
CA GLU A 202 -7.60 -24.42 42.62
C GLU A 202 -6.45 -25.38 43.00
N ILE A 203 -5.66 -25.05 44.04
CA ILE A 203 -4.92 -26.09 44.78
C ILE A 203 -5.90 -26.82 45.73
N GLU A 204 -7.09 -27.19 45.27
CA GLU A 204 -8.00 -28.06 46.02
C GLU A 204 -8.94 -28.85 45.10
N ASN A 205 -8.61 -30.13 44.96
CA ASN A 205 -9.42 -31.27 44.56
C ASN A 205 -9.29 -31.84 43.13
N LYS A 206 -8.78 -33.08 43.13
CA LYS A 206 -8.50 -33.96 42.00
C LYS A 206 -9.78 -34.47 41.33
N GLN A 207 -10.24 -33.79 40.29
CA GLN A 207 -11.06 -34.38 39.20
C GLN A 207 -10.66 -33.84 37.80
N GLU A 208 -9.57 -33.07 37.71
CA GLU A 208 -9.23 -32.20 36.59
C GLU A 208 -8.55 -32.87 35.38
N ALA A 209 -8.08 -34.11 35.50
CA ALA A 209 -7.19 -34.72 34.50
C ALA A 209 -7.86 -35.05 33.14
N LEU A 210 -9.19 -35.21 33.10
CA LEU A 210 -9.93 -35.57 31.88
C LEU A 210 -10.40 -34.37 31.05
N LYS A 211 -10.82 -33.26 31.69
CA LYS A 211 -11.12 -31.98 30.99
C LYS A 211 -9.87 -31.39 30.32
N ASN A 212 -8.74 -31.51 31.02
CA ASN A 212 -7.44 -31.11 30.51
C ASN A 212 -7.09 -31.78 29.17
N LYS A 213 -7.50 -33.02 28.93
CA LYS A 213 -7.10 -33.75 27.71
C LYS A 213 -7.82 -33.27 26.45
N ALA A 214 -9.13 -32.98 26.54
CA ALA A 214 -9.90 -32.50 25.38
C ALA A 214 -9.51 -31.05 25.00
N GLU A 215 -9.31 -30.19 25.99
CA GLU A 215 -8.92 -28.79 25.76
C GLU A 215 -7.45 -28.65 25.32
N ILE A 216 -6.53 -29.49 25.84
CA ILE A 216 -5.14 -29.54 25.36
C ILE A 216 -5.10 -30.02 23.90
N VAL A 217 -5.93 -31.00 23.53
CA VAL A 217 -6.06 -31.45 22.13
C VAL A 217 -6.61 -30.33 21.23
N GLU A 218 -7.53 -29.49 21.74
CA GLU A 218 -8.02 -28.31 21.01
C GLU A 218 -6.92 -27.24 20.85
N ILE A 219 -6.12 -27.01 21.88
CA ILE A 219 -4.98 -26.08 21.81
C ILE A 219 -3.90 -26.59 20.84
N GLU A 220 -3.54 -27.88 20.92
CA GLU A 220 -2.55 -28.50 20.04
C GLU A 220 -2.99 -28.52 18.57
N SER A 221 -4.27 -28.80 18.31
CA SER A 221 -4.83 -28.77 16.95
C SER A 221 -4.83 -27.36 16.36
N ARG A 222 -5.19 -26.34 17.16
CA ARG A 222 -5.08 -24.92 16.76
C ARG A 222 -3.64 -24.48 16.51
N ILE A 223 -2.69 -24.92 17.35
CA ILE A 223 -1.25 -24.65 17.14
C ILE A 223 -0.74 -25.31 15.84
N LYS A 224 -1.19 -26.52 15.54
CA LYS A 224 -0.85 -27.22 14.29
C LYS A 224 -1.38 -26.47 13.07
N GLU A 225 -2.62 -25.98 13.11
CA GLU A 225 -3.17 -25.12 12.06
C GLU A 225 -2.38 -23.81 11.88
N LEU A 226 -2.00 -23.16 12.98
CA LEU A 226 -1.19 -21.94 12.95
C LEU A 226 0.17 -22.17 12.27
N ARG A 227 0.78 -23.33 12.52
CA ARG A 227 2.06 -23.72 11.92
C ARG A 227 1.95 -23.96 10.41
N GLU A 228 0.84 -24.51 9.93
CA GLU A 228 0.57 -24.64 8.48
C GLU A 228 0.36 -23.27 7.83
N LYS A 229 -0.43 -22.40 8.48
CA LYS A 229 -0.69 -21.03 8.00
C LYS A 229 0.56 -20.14 8.05
N LYS A 230 1.57 -20.44 8.88
CA LYS A 230 2.88 -19.74 8.90
C LYS A 230 3.61 -19.79 7.55
N LYS A 231 3.40 -20.82 6.72
CA LYS A 231 3.98 -20.87 5.36
C LYS A 231 3.53 -19.68 4.49
N VAL A 232 2.33 -19.14 4.74
CA VAL A 232 1.79 -17.96 4.04
C VAL A 232 2.54 -16.67 4.41
N LEU A 233 3.04 -16.56 5.64
CA LEU A 233 3.86 -15.42 6.10
C LEU A 233 5.27 -15.40 5.48
N GLY A 234 5.74 -16.49 4.86
CA GLY A 234 7.09 -16.61 4.30
C GLY A 234 7.27 -16.02 2.90
N GLU A 235 6.20 -15.52 2.27
CA GLU A 235 6.27 -14.96 0.93
C GLU A 235 6.91 -13.56 0.94
N ARG A 236 8.21 -13.49 0.67
CA ARG A 236 8.97 -12.22 0.53
C ARG A 236 8.38 -11.24 -0.52
N ARG A 237 7.46 -11.68 -1.38
CA ARG A 237 6.81 -10.85 -2.41
C ARG A 237 5.86 -9.79 -1.84
N LEU A 238 5.30 -9.99 -0.64
CA LEU A 238 4.24 -9.11 -0.13
C LEU A 238 4.79 -7.77 0.40
N LEU A 239 6.04 -7.76 0.86
CA LEU A 239 6.72 -6.63 1.50
C LEU A 239 6.97 -5.43 0.57
N ARG A 240 6.80 -5.58 -0.75
CA ARG A 240 7.07 -4.52 -1.74
C ARG A 240 5.92 -3.53 -1.91
N ALA A 241 4.67 -3.94 -1.71
CA ALA A 241 3.49 -3.14 -2.04
C ALA A 241 2.89 -2.36 -0.85
N TYR A 242 3.24 -2.72 0.40
CA TYR A 242 2.60 -2.18 1.60
C TYR A 242 3.61 -1.85 2.71
N PRO A 243 3.87 -0.57 3.04
CA PRO A 243 4.79 -0.20 4.11
C PRO A 243 4.34 -0.66 5.50
N ASN A 244 3.02 -0.74 5.75
CA ASN A 244 2.47 -1.17 7.05
C ASN A 244 2.38 -2.69 7.21
N LEU A 245 2.55 -3.46 6.13
CA LEU A 245 2.42 -4.91 6.14
C LEU A 245 3.56 -5.58 6.90
N THR A 246 4.79 -5.11 6.70
CA THR A 246 6.01 -5.66 7.33
C THR A 246 5.86 -5.67 8.85
N LYS A 247 5.43 -4.54 9.42
CA LYS A 247 5.26 -4.37 10.86
C LYS A 247 4.21 -5.34 11.44
N ARG A 248 3.05 -5.47 10.76
CA ARG A 248 2.02 -6.43 11.19
C ARG A 248 2.49 -7.89 11.12
N LEU A 249 3.21 -8.28 10.06
CA LEU A 249 3.76 -9.63 9.93
C LEU A 249 4.78 -9.93 11.03
N GLU A 250 5.65 -8.98 11.34
CA GLU A 250 6.65 -9.08 12.41
C GLU A 250 5.98 -9.20 13.79
N ASP A 251 4.97 -8.37 14.08
CA ASP A 251 4.22 -8.41 15.34
C ASP A 251 3.52 -9.77 15.54
N THR A 252 2.87 -10.30 14.49
CA THR A 252 2.23 -11.63 14.55
C THR A 252 3.25 -12.74 14.78
N GLN A 253 4.42 -12.70 14.11
CA GLN A 253 5.48 -13.68 14.32
C GLN A 253 6.04 -13.63 15.74
N ARG A 254 6.25 -12.44 16.29
CA ARG A 254 6.72 -12.24 17.66
C ARG A 254 5.74 -12.82 18.68
N ASN A 255 4.45 -12.50 18.56
CA ASN A 255 3.41 -13.02 19.44
C ASN A 255 3.35 -14.56 19.42
N TYR A 256 3.57 -15.17 18.25
CA TYR A 256 3.62 -16.63 18.12
C TYR A 256 4.82 -17.26 18.85
N GLU A 257 6.03 -16.70 18.70
CA GLU A 257 7.21 -17.23 19.40
C GLU A 257 7.10 -17.03 20.92
N GLU A 258 6.54 -15.90 21.38
CA GLU A 258 6.24 -15.67 22.80
C GLU A 258 5.26 -16.71 23.36
N LEU A 259 4.17 -17.00 22.63
CA LEU A 259 3.21 -18.04 23.01
C LEU A 259 3.86 -19.42 23.09
N LYS A 260 4.67 -19.78 22.09
CA LYS A 260 5.39 -21.06 22.04
C LYS A 260 6.35 -21.22 23.22
N GLN A 261 7.06 -20.16 23.59
CA GLN A 261 7.96 -20.17 24.73
C GLN A 261 7.19 -20.37 26.05
N ARG A 262 6.07 -19.64 26.24
CA ARG A 262 5.21 -19.81 27.43
C ARG A 262 4.69 -21.24 27.59
N ILE A 263 4.29 -21.87 26.49
CA ILE A 263 3.84 -23.27 26.50
C ILE A 263 5.00 -24.18 26.94
N LYS A 264 6.19 -24.02 26.35
CA LYS A 264 7.38 -24.81 26.70
C LYS A 264 7.75 -24.67 28.19
N ASP A 265 7.68 -23.45 28.72
CA ASP A 265 7.97 -23.17 30.12
C ASP A 265 6.92 -23.80 31.06
N GLN A 266 5.65 -23.84 30.66
CA GLN A 266 4.61 -24.55 31.42
C GLN A 266 4.82 -26.07 31.47
N TYR A 267 5.10 -26.72 30.34
CA TYR A 267 5.32 -28.16 30.31
C TYR A 267 6.58 -28.57 31.08
N SER A 268 7.65 -27.76 31.03
CA SER A 268 8.88 -28.02 31.78
C SER A 268 8.73 -27.82 33.30
N ASN A 269 7.93 -26.85 33.75
CA ASN A 269 7.62 -26.66 35.17
C ASN A 269 6.67 -27.73 35.73
N THR A 270 5.80 -28.31 34.90
CA THR A 270 4.90 -29.39 35.34
C THR A 270 5.68 -30.67 35.61
N ASN A 271 6.65 -31.03 34.74
CA ASN A 271 7.52 -32.20 34.94
C ASN A 271 8.50 -32.07 36.13
N LYS A 272 8.82 -30.85 36.58
CA LYS A 272 9.69 -30.63 37.75
C LYS A 272 8.96 -30.75 39.09
N ARG A 273 7.62 -30.72 39.12
CA ARG A 273 6.83 -30.86 40.35
C ARG A 273 6.36 -32.30 40.62
N GLU A 274 6.59 -33.21 39.68
CA GLU A 274 6.23 -34.64 39.81
C GLU A 274 7.41 -35.55 40.19
N ASN A 275 8.62 -35.00 40.33
CA ASN A 275 9.81 -35.66 40.90
C ASN A 275 10.16 -35.03 42.25
#